data_AF-A0A8H4CBD7-F1
#
_entry.id   AF-A0A8H4CBD7-F1
#
_cell.length_a   1.000
_cell.length_b   1.000
_cell.length_c   1.000
_cell.angle_alpha   90.00
_cell.angle_beta   90.00
_cell.angle_gamma   90.00
#
_symmetry.space_group_name_H-M   'P 1'
#
loop_
_entity.id
_entity.type
_entity.pdbx_description
1 polymer ?
#
loop_
_entity_poly.entity_id
_entity_poly.type
_entity_poly.pdbx_seq_one_letter_code
_entity_poly.pdbx_strand_id
1 'polypeptide(L)'
;MPAKRPGPASHQAASKKRKPNKKTWYAVKFGLHPGVYETREECSNNTEGESRATYCSQDPLLTESRCVDKSFTSKEDAEAFVAEPNPTWFYAVAGGNFRGIFLDYDEFTRAITRAKNPSFKKFDKLDKAVEFMKKFSDKATNADIKVQMKLGFLSDELDLDPDLLHAYTDGSCLHNGTVDAVAGVGLFLPPDDPRNVSEPLEGELQTNQRAELTAILRALEKTDVTEGLQILSDSKYSINCAVVWVEQWESDGWKNSEGAYIKNKDLVQAIRKRMLERQAASTQTRYTWVRGHSKIQGNEEADKLAVNAALKKQAERIKMRNKS
;
A
#
# COMPACT_ATOMS: atom_id res chain seq x y z
N MET A 1 -31.66 -90.94 -18.99
CA MET A 1 -31.53 -89.50 -19.31
C MET A 1 -32.26 -88.71 -18.25
N PRO A 2 -31.56 -87.89 -17.46
CA PRO A 2 -32.04 -86.51 -17.30
C PRO A 2 -30.90 -85.49 -17.42
N ALA A 3 -31.30 -84.31 -17.90
CA ALA A 3 -30.47 -83.25 -18.45
C ALA A 3 -29.63 -82.50 -17.40
N LYS A 4 -28.36 -82.24 -17.74
CA LYS A 4 -27.52 -81.23 -17.07
C LYS A 4 -28.10 -79.84 -17.39
N ARG A 5 -28.48 -79.09 -16.35
CA ARG A 5 -28.86 -77.68 -16.46
C ARG A 5 -27.63 -76.81 -16.80
N PRO A 6 -27.74 -75.81 -17.69
CA PRO A 6 -26.70 -74.83 -17.93
C PRO A 6 -26.73 -73.74 -16.86
N GLY A 7 -25.57 -73.47 -16.23
CA GLY A 7 -25.33 -72.34 -15.32
C GLY A 7 -24.73 -71.13 -16.06
N PRO A 8 -24.82 -69.91 -15.49
CA PRO A 8 -24.98 -68.68 -16.25
C PRO A 8 -23.68 -68.13 -16.87
N ALA A 9 -23.87 -67.40 -17.98
CA ALA A 9 -22.85 -66.67 -18.71
C ALA A 9 -22.11 -65.66 -17.81
N SER A 10 -20.78 -65.67 -17.88
CA SER A 10 -19.94 -64.62 -17.33
C SER A 10 -20.12 -63.33 -18.14
N HIS A 11 -20.85 -62.36 -17.59
CA HIS A 11 -20.80 -61.00 -18.08
C HIS A 11 -19.40 -60.42 -17.82
N GLN A 12 -18.59 -60.30 -18.87
CA GLN A 12 -17.42 -59.43 -18.87
C GLN A 12 -17.89 -58.01 -18.60
N ALA A 13 -17.54 -57.47 -17.43
CA ALA A 13 -17.74 -56.06 -17.12
C ALA A 13 -16.91 -55.22 -18.10
N ALA A 14 -17.59 -54.47 -18.97
CA ALA A 14 -16.96 -53.51 -19.86
C ALA A 14 -16.12 -52.52 -19.05
N SER A 15 -14.81 -52.46 -19.33
CA SER A 15 -13.92 -51.46 -18.74
C SER A 15 -14.43 -50.06 -19.12
N LYS A 16 -14.99 -49.33 -18.16
CA LYS A 16 -15.31 -47.91 -18.34
C LYS A 16 -14.01 -47.18 -18.66
N LYS A 17 -13.83 -46.77 -19.93
CA LYS A 17 -12.75 -45.86 -20.34
C LYS A 17 -12.84 -44.62 -19.44
N ARG A 18 -11.81 -44.38 -18.61
CA ARG A 18 -11.67 -43.15 -17.84
C ARG A 18 -11.74 -41.97 -18.82
N LYS A 19 -12.66 -41.03 -18.60
CA LYS A 19 -12.68 -39.76 -19.34
C LYS A 19 -11.31 -39.08 -19.19
N PRO A 20 -10.75 -38.48 -20.25
CA PRO A 20 -9.51 -37.73 -20.13
C PRO A 20 -9.68 -36.66 -19.06
N ASN A 21 -8.70 -36.57 -18.15
CA ASN A 21 -8.74 -35.64 -17.03
C ASN A 21 -8.79 -34.22 -17.59
N LYS A 22 -9.93 -33.51 -17.44
CA LYS A 22 -10.02 -32.11 -17.89
C LYS A 22 -8.96 -31.31 -17.13
N LYS A 23 -8.06 -30.65 -17.87
CA LYS A 23 -7.02 -29.79 -17.29
C LYS A 23 -7.72 -28.75 -16.41
N THR A 24 -7.34 -28.71 -15.13
CA THR A 24 -7.87 -27.80 -14.13
C THR A 24 -6.77 -26.80 -13.82
N TRP A 25 -7.12 -25.53 -13.77
CA TRP A 25 -6.23 -24.42 -13.43
C TRP A 25 -6.58 -23.93 -12.03
N TYR A 26 -5.59 -23.54 -11.26
CA TYR A 26 -5.77 -23.00 -9.92
C TYR A 26 -5.33 -21.55 -9.93
N ALA A 27 -6.07 -20.64 -9.32
CA ALA A 27 -5.67 -19.25 -9.25
C ALA A 27 -5.58 -18.81 -7.80
N VAL A 28 -4.48 -18.17 -7.44
CA VAL A 28 -4.33 -17.45 -6.18
C VAL A 28 -4.55 -15.98 -6.48
N LYS A 29 -5.67 -15.42 -6.01
CA LYS A 29 -5.89 -13.98 -6.08
C LYS A 29 -5.17 -13.23 -4.96
N PHE A 30 -5.02 -13.87 -3.79
CA PHE A 30 -4.37 -13.32 -2.59
C PHE A 30 -3.45 -14.37 -1.96
N GLY A 31 -2.15 -14.09 -1.85
CA GLY A 31 -1.13 -14.99 -1.33
C GLY A 31 0.28 -14.46 -1.61
N LEU A 32 1.33 -15.21 -1.23
CA LEU A 32 2.74 -14.85 -1.41
C LEU A 32 3.07 -14.54 -2.88
N HIS A 33 2.49 -15.31 -3.79
CA HIS A 33 2.58 -15.12 -5.23
C HIS A 33 1.16 -15.21 -5.84
N PRO A 34 0.53 -14.08 -6.18
CA PRO A 34 -0.71 -14.09 -6.95
C PRO A 34 -0.46 -14.58 -8.38
N GLY A 35 -1.35 -15.40 -8.92
CA GLY A 35 -1.16 -15.98 -10.26
C GLY A 35 -2.00 -17.21 -10.54
N VAL A 36 -1.80 -17.76 -11.74
CA VAL A 36 -2.46 -18.99 -12.22
C VAL A 36 -1.44 -20.12 -12.22
N TYR A 37 -1.83 -21.24 -11.61
CA TYR A 37 -1.04 -22.43 -11.35
C TYR A 37 -1.65 -23.64 -12.06
N GLU A 38 -0.78 -24.56 -12.49
CA GLU A 38 -1.23 -25.80 -13.14
C GLU A 38 -1.57 -26.88 -12.12
N THR A 39 -1.07 -26.75 -10.89
CA THR A 39 -1.29 -27.74 -9.82
C THR A 39 -1.84 -27.10 -8.54
N ARG A 40 -2.62 -27.89 -7.79
CA ARG A 40 -3.15 -27.48 -6.48
C ARG A 40 -2.04 -27.28 -5.43
N GLU A 41 -0.96 -28.04 -5.56
CA GLU A 41 0.18 -27.98 -4.64
C GLU A 41 0.95 -26.66 -4.79
N GLU A 42 1.24 -26.24 -6.02
CA GLU A 42 1.82 -24.91 -6.30
C GLU A 42 0.90 -23.80 -5.79
N CYS A 43 -0.41 -23.93 -6.01
CA CYS A 43 -1.40 -22.99 -5.49
C CYS A 43 -1.37 -22.90 -3.94
N SER A 44 -1.30 -24.05 -3.26
CA SER A 44 -1.29 -24.14 -1.79
C SER A 44 0.01 -23.62 -1.16
N ASN A 45 1.16 -23.90 -1.76
CA ASN A 45 2.45 -23.40 -1.27
C ASN A 45 2.52 -21.86 -1.30
N ASN A 46 1.74 -21.23 -2.19
CA ASN A 46 1.64 -19.78 -2.32
C ASN A 46 0.59 -19.16 -1.38
N THR A 47 -0.17 -19.97 -0.62
CA THR A 47 -1.15 -19.51 0.38
C THR A 47 -0.76 -19.85 1.82
N GLU A 48 0.16 -20.78 2.06
CA GLU A 48 0.48 -21.31 3.40
C GLU A 48 1.63 -20.59 4.17
N GLY A 49 2.29 -19.59 3.57
CA GLY A 49 3.44 -18.88 4.16
C GLY A 49 3.12 -17.81 5.21
N GLU A 50 1.86 -17.38 5.37
CA GLU A 50 1.47 -16.48 6.45
C GLU A 50 1.01 -17.28 7.68
N SER A 51 1.77 -17.12 8.76
CA SER A 51 1.56 -17.68 10.10
C SER A 51 0.10 -18.01 10.46
N ARG A 52 -0.24 -19.30 10.39
CA ARG A 52 -1.36 -19.95 11.12
C ARG A 52 -1.26 -19.86 12.65
N ALA A 53 -0.28 -19.15 13.20
CA ALA A 53 -0.04 -19.06 14.63
C ALA A 53 -0.50 -17.69 15.16
N THR A 54 -1.56 -17.74 15.97
CA THR A 54 -2.25 -16.66 16.71
C THR A 54 -3.34 -15.94 15.91
N TYR A 55 -4.58 -16.05 16.41
CA TYR A 55 -5.84 -15.47 15.89
C TYR A 55 -6.61 -16.29 14.85
N CYS A 56 -6.82 -17.57 15.17
CA CYS A 56 -8.06 -18.24 14.80
C CYS A 56 -9.08 -18.03 15.94
N SER A 57 -9.89 -16.98 15.86
CA SER A 57 -11.07 -16.83 16.72
C SER A 57 -12.27 -16.44 15.88
N GLN A 58 -13.06 -17.46 15.50
CA GLN A 58 -14.52 -17.44 15.28
C GLN A 58 -15.18 -16.12 14.79
N ASP A 59 -14.58 -15.38 13.84
CA ASP A 59 -15.21 -14.22 13.22
C ASP A 59 -15.57 -14.54 11.76
N PRO A 60 -16.87 -14.61 11.41
CA PRO A 60 -17.36 -14.82 10.04
C PRO A 60 -16.87 -13.76 9.03
N LEU A 61 -16.35 -12.62 9.49
CA LEU A 61 -15.81 -11.56 8.64
C LEU A 61 -14.44 -11.90 8.01
N LEU A 62 -13.73 -12.92 8.54
CA LEU A 62 -12.38 -13.34 8.14
C LEU A 62 -12.35 -14.33 6.97
N THR A 63 -13.44 -15.03 6.67
CA THR A 63 -13.43 -16.14 5.70
C THR A 63 -13.39 -15.72 4.23
N GLU A 64 -13.65 -14.46 3.91
CA GLU A 64 -13.79 -14.01 2.51
C GLU A 64 -12.58 -13.23 1.94
N SER A 65 -11.62 -12.81 2.77
CA SER A 65 -10.60 -11.84 2.34
C SER A 65 -9.15 -12.34 2.39
N ARG A 66 -8.88 -13.61 2.69
CA ARG A 66 -7.51 -14.11 2.77
C ARG A 66 -7.42 -15.51 2.15
N CYS A 67 -6.74 -15.58 1.01
CA CYS A 67 -6.61 -16.74 0.13
C CYS A 67 -7.93 -17.17 -0.54
N VAL A 68 -8.25 -16.55 -1.68
CA VAL A 68 -9.25 -17.11 -2.59
C VAL A 68 -8.50 -17.96 -3.60
N ASP A 69 -8.21 -19.21 -3.24
CA ASP A 69 -7.81 -20.22 -4.21
C ASP A 69 -9.06 -20.77 -4.89
N LYS A 70 -9.16 -20.57 -6.20
CA LYS A 70 -10.30 -21.05 -6.98
C LYS A 70 -9.79 -21.89 -8.15
N SER A 71 -10.49 -22.99 -8.42
CA SER A 71 -10.19 -23.85 -9.57
C SER A 71 -11.06 -23.48 -10.76
N PHE A 72 -10.47 -23.46 -11.95
CA PHE A 72 -11.10 -23.13 -13.21
C PHE A 72 -10.87 -24.23 -14.23
N THR A 73 -11.81 -24.38 -15.16
CA THR A 73 -11.69 -25.30 -16.30
C THR A 73 -11.06 -24.66 -17.53
N SER A 74 -10.84 -23.34 -17.51
CA SER A 74 -10.15 -22.56 -18.53
C SER A 74 -9.03 -21.74 -17.89
N LYS A 75 -7.91 -21.58 -18.62
CA LYS A 75 -6.81 -20.70 -18.20
C LYS A 75 -7.21 -19.23 -18.26
N GLU A 76 -7.97 -18.87 -19.29
CA GLU A 76 -8.46 -17.51 -19.50
C GLU A 76 -9.37 -17.04 -18.36
N ASP A 77 -10.25 -17.92 -17.86
CA ASP A 77 -11.11 -17.59 -16.70
C ASP A 77 -10.29 -17.43 -15.41
N ALA A 78 -9.23 -18.24 -15.24
CA ALA A 78 -8.32 -18.14 -14.12
C ALA A 78 -7.51 -16.83 -14.17
N GLU A 79 -7.02 -16.46 -15.37
CA GLU A 79 -6.30 -15.21 -15.62
C GLU A 79 -7.22 -14.00 -15.42
N ALA A 80 -8.46 -14.05 -15.91
CA ALA A 80 -9.46 -13.01 -15.71
C ALA A 80 -9.80 -12.83 -14.22
N PHE A 81 -9.94 -13.92 -13.46
CA PHE A 81 -10.18 -13.86 -12.02
C PHE A 81 -9.03 -13.20 -11.25
N VAL A 82 -7.77 -13.45 -11.65
CA VAL A 82 -6.58 -12.80 -11.10
C VAL A 82 -6.52 -11.33 -11.54
N ALA A 83 -6.95 -11.00 -12.75
CA ALA A 83 -6.92 -9.66 -13.33
C ALA A 83 -8.06 -8.74 -12.86
N GLU A 84 -9.18 -9.30 -12.39
CA GLU A 84 -10.30 -8.54 -11.84
C GLU A 84 -9.85 -7.66 -10.66
N PRO A 85 -10.04 -6.32 -10.71
CA PRO A 85 -9.68 -5.44 -9.62
C PRO A 85 -10.39 -5.88 -8.34
N ASN A 86 -9.65 -5.88 -7.24
CA ASN A 86 -10.20 -6.29 -5.95
C ASN A 86 -11.35 -5.36 -5.55
N PRO A 87 -12.43 -5.88 -4.94
CA PRO A 87 -13.37 -5.01 -4.25
C PRO A 87 -12.61 -4.25 -3.17
N THR A 88 -12.62 -2.92 -3.27
CA THR A 88 -12.00 -2.04 -2.28
C THR A 88 -12.90 -2.00 -1.06
N TRP A 89 -12.54 -2.82 -0.08
CA TRP A 89 -13.19 -2.82 1.22
C TRP A 89 -12.74 -1.61 2.02
N PHE A 90 -13.70 -0.91 2.60
CA PHE A 90 -13.48 0.20 3.51
C PHE A 90 -13.66 -0.31 4.94
N TYR A 91 -12.57 -0.40 5.69
CA TYR A 91 -12.57 -0.86 7.08
C TYR A 91 -12.65 0.35 8.01
N ALA A 92 -13.81 0.60 8.61
CA ALA A 92 -14.01 1.72 9.52
C ALA A 92 -13.77 1.28 10.97
N VAL A 93 -12.92 2.01 11.71
CA VAL A 93 -12.66 1.84 13.15
C VAL A 93 -13.11 3.10 13.88
N ALA A 94 -14.17 3.00 14.66
CA ALA A 94 -14.80 4.07 15.41
C ALA A 94 -14.39 4.13 16.90
N GLY A 95 -13.89 3.02 17.46
CA GLY A 95 -13.53 2.92 18.88
C GLY A 95 -12.03 2.82 19.14
N GLY A 96 -11.57 3.33 20.29
CA GLY A 96 -10.16 3.31 20.70
C GLY A 96 -9.34 4.52 20.24
N ASN A 97 -8.02 4.40 20.34
CA ASN A 97 -7.06 5.47 20.05
C ASN A 97 -6.69 5.57 18.55
N PHE A 98 -7.07 4.57 17.75
CA PHE A 98 -6.76 4.50 16.32
C PHE A 98 -8.06 4.45 15.53
N ARG A 99 -8.71 5.61 15.38
CA ARG A 99 -9.97 5.77 14.66
C ARG A 99 -9.71 6.18 13.21
N GLY A 100 -10.50 5.70 12.27
CA GLY A 100 -10.35 6.04 10.85
C GLY A 100 -11.01 5.03 9.92
N ILE A 101 -10.95 5.32 8.62
CA ILE A 101 -11.32 4.38 7.57
C ILE A 101 -10.04 3.93 6.88
N PHE A 102 -9.85 2.64 6.74
CA PHE A 102 -8.67 2.02 6.17
C PHE A 102 -9.05 1.28 4.89
N LEU A 103 -8.20 1.37 3.88
CA LEU A 103 -8.29 0.62 2.63
C LEU A 103 -7.44 -0.66 2.69
N ASP A 104 -6.37 -0.62 3.50
CA ASP A 104 -5.45 -1.74 3.71
C ASP A 104 -5.84 -2.51 4.97
N TYR A 105 -5.91 -3.83 4.85
CA TYR A 105 -6.33 -4.68 5.94
C TYR A 105 -5.27 -4.75 7.05
N ASP A 106 -3.98 -4.69 6.73
CA ASP A 106 -2.93 -4.77 7.74
C ASP A 106 -2.84 -3.48 8.56
N GLU A 107 -3.06 -2.31 7.93
CA GLU A 107 -3.27 -1.04 8.62
C GLU A 107 -4.49 -1.12 9.57
N PHE A 108 -5.62 -1.62 9.06
CA PHE A 108 -6.82 -1.86 9.86
C PHE A 108 -6.55 -2.77 11.06
N THR A 109 -5.85 -3.89 10.84
CA THR A 109 -5.51 -4.85 11.90
C THR A 109 -4.65 -4.21 12.96
N ARG A 110 -3.61 -3.47 12.57
CA ARG A 110 -2.76 -2.73 13.52
C ARG A 110 -3.56 -1.73 14.35
N ALA A 111 -4.55 -1.06 13.74
CA ALA A 111 -5.41 -0.11 14.43
C ALA A 111 -6.26 -0.80 15.51
N ILE A 112 -6.89 -1.94 15.20
CA ILE A 112 -7.75 -2.65 16.16
C ILE A 112 -6.94 -3.40 17.24
N THR A 113 -5.78 -3.96 16.91
CA THR A 113 -4.95 -4.72 17.88
C THR A 113 -4.40 -3.82 18.99
N ARG A 114 -4.13 -2.55 18.67
CA ARG A 114 -3.60 -1.56 19.65
C ARG A 114 -4.70 -0.80 20.38
N ALA A 115 -5.96 -0.96 19.98
CA ALA A 115 -7.09 -0.24 20.54
C ALA A 115 -7.70 -0.99 21.74
N LYS A 116 -8.03 -0.25 22.79
CA LYS A 116 -8.86 -0.77 23.88
C LYS A 116 -10.33 -0.70 23.43
N ASN A 117 -10.99 -1.85 23.30
CA ASN A 117 -12.39 -2.00 22.84
C ASN A 117 -12.68 -1.30 21.50
N PRO A 118 -12.02 -1.71 20.40
CA PRO A 118 -12.29 -1.13 19.09
C PRO A 118 -13.72 -1.45 18.64
N SER A 119 -14.48 -0.43 18.26
CA SER A 119 -15.72 -0.59 17.49
C SER A 119 -15.34 -0.47 16.03
N PHE A 120 -15.64 -1.46 15.19
CA PHE A 120 -15.27 -1.43 13.78
C PHE A 120 -16.26 -2.18 12.88
N LYS A 121 -16.23 -1.88 11.57
CA LYS A 121 -17.06 -2.53 10.55
C LYS A 121 -16.43 -2.37 9.15
N LYS A 122 -16.61 -3.37 8.26
CA LYS A 122 -16.20 -3.31 6.85
C LYS A 122 -17.36 -2.94 5.93
N PHE A 123 -17.08 -2.21 4.85
CA PHE A 123 -18.06 -1.73 3.88
C PHE A 123 -17.56 -1.90 2.44
N ASP A 124 -18.49 -2.19 1.54
CA ASP A 124 -18.30 -2.30 0.08
C ASP A 124 -18.26 -0.92 -0.61
N LYS A 125 -18.63 0.15 0.09
CA LYS A 125 -18.67 1.52 -0.41
C LYS A 125 -18.17 2.49 0.63
N LEU A 126 -17.39 3.48 0.20
CA LEU A 126 -16.84 4.53 1.06
C LEU A 126 -17.94 5.28 1.81
N ASP A 127 -19.01 5.68 1.12
CA ASP A 127 -20.08 6.48 1.72
C ASP A 127 -20.70 5.79 2.94
N LYS A 128 -20.86 4.47 2.87
CA LYS A 128 -21.38 3.67 4.00
C LYS A 128 -20.39 3.61 5.17
N ALA A 129 -19.09 3.53 4.88
CA ALA A 129 -18.05 3.59 5.90
C ALA A 129 -17.99 4.97 6.58
N VAL A 130 -18.11 6.03 5.79
CA VAL A 130 -18.19 7.41 6.27
C VAL A 130 -19.45 7.63 7.12
N GLU A 131 -20.62 7.15 6.69
CA GLU A 131 -21.85 7.19 7.49
C GLU A 131 -21.74 6.42 8.80
N PHE A 132 -21.07 5.27 8.79
CA PHE A 132 -20.80 4.52 10.01
C PHE A 132 -19.93 5.33 10.96
N MET A 133 -18.82 5.89 10.47
CA MET A 133 -17.95 6.75 11.29
C MET A 133 -18.71 7.98 11.83
N LYS A 134 -19.57 8.59 11.02
CA LYS A 134 -20.41 9.73 11.41
C LYS A 134 -21.34 9.43 12.61
N LYS A 135 -21.78 8.19 12.78
CA LYS A 135 -22.63 7.77 13.91
C LYS A 135 -21.88 7.73 15.24
N PHE A 136 -20.55 7.58 15.20
CA PHE A 136 -19.68 7.52 16.38
C PHE A 136 -18.77 8.77 16.51
N SER A 137 -18.82 9.68 15.53
CA SER A 137 -17.94 10.83 15.42
C SER A 137 -18.38 12.00 16.28
N ASP A 138 -17.41 12.67 16.90
CA ASP A 138 -17.52 14.07 17.28
C ASP A 138 -17.16 15.00 16.10
N LYS A 139 -17.19 16.32 16.33
CA LYS A 139 -16.86 17.33 15.30
C LYS A 139 -15.43 17.15 14.76
N ALA A 140 -14.49 16.72 15.60
CA ALA A 140 -13.10 16.47 15.24
C ALA A 140 -12.97 15.29 14.25
N THR A 141 -13.59 14.15 14.57
CA THR A 141 -13.56 12.96 13.70
C THR A 141 -14.14 13.25 12.30
N ASN A 142 -15.16 14.10 12.19
CA ASN A 142 -15.71 14.52 10.89
C ASN A 142 -14.76 15.41 10.09
N ALA A 143 -13.96 16.24 10.76
CA ALA A 143 -12.92 17.02 10.10
C ALA A 143 -11.80 16.10 9.58
N ASP A 144 -11.38 15.13 10.38
CA ASP A 144 -10.34 14.16 10.00
C ASP A 144 -10.74 13.34 8.77
N ILE A 145 -11.98 12.85 8.72
CA ILE A 145 -12.48 12.11 7.54
C ILE A 145 -12.47 12.99 6.29
N LYS A 146 -12.88 14.26 6.39
CA LYS A 146 -12.83 15.19 5.26
C LYS A 146 -11.39 15.42 4.79
N VAL A 147 -10.45 15.54 5.72
CA VAL A 147 -9.02 15.67 5.40
C VAL A 147 -8.54 14.41 4.67
N GLN A 148 -8.84 13.21 5.18
CA GLN A 148 -8.46 11.95 4.53
C GLN A 148 -9.05 11.79 3.12
N MET A 149 -10.32 12.17 2.92
CA MET A 149 -10.93 12.19 1.58
C MET A 149 -10.20 13.18 0.66
N LYS A 150 -9.92 14.41 1.13
CA LYS A 150 -9.21 15.44 0.36
C LYS A 150 -7.78 15.02 0.00
N LEU A 151 -7.13 14.25 0.86
CA LEU A 151 -5.79 13.69 0.61
C LEU A 151 -5.82 12.45 -0.30
N GLY A 152 -6.99 12.02 -0.81
CA GLY A 152 -7.11 10.82 -1.64
C GLY A 152 -6.96 9.51 -0.88
N PHE A 153 -6.83 9.52 0.45
CA PHE A 153 -6.61 8.30 1.27
C PHE A 153 -7.80 7.34 1.24
N LEU A 154 -8.94 7.79 0.72
CA LEU A 154 -10.21 7.08 0.73
C LEU A 154 -10.82 6.95 -0.67
N SER A 155 -10.07 7.28 -1.73
CA SER A 155 -10.52 7.20 -3.12
C SER A 155 -9.65 6.22 -3.91
N ASP A 156 -10.26 5.51 -4.87
CA ASP A 156 -9.53 4.77 -5.91
C ASP A 156 -9.28 5.62 -7.17
N GLU A 157 -9.94 6.78 -7.28
CA GLU A 157 -9.74 7.72 -8.39
C GLU A 157 -8.63 8.72 -8.06
N LEU A 158 -7.72 8.91 -9.02
CA LEU A 158 -6.63 9.86 -8.92
C LEU A 158 -7.14 11.28 -9.22
N ASP A 159 -7.27 12.10 -8.17
CA ASP A 159 -7.70 13.50 -8.26
C ASP A 159 -6.51 14.38 -8.67
N LEU A 160 -6.32 14.58 -9.98
CA LEU A 160 -5.31 15.50 -10.54
C LEU A 160 -5.93 16.85 -10.86
N ASP A 161 -5.37 17.91 -10.28
CA ASP A 161 -5.76 19.29 -10.58
C ASP A 161 -5.01 19.77 -11.83
N PRO A 162 -5.67 20.00 -12.97
CA PRO A 162 -5.00 20.32 -14.23
C PRO A 162 -4.29 21.69 -14.21
N ASP A 163 -4.62 22.55 -13.25
CA ASP A 163 -4.04 23.90 -13.13
C ASP A 163 -2.78 23.93 -12.22
N LEU A 164 -2.40 22.79 -11.63
CA LEU A 164 -1.24 22.67 -10.75
C LEU A 164 -0.13 21.83 -11.40
N LEU A 165 1.12 22.19 -11.12
CA LEU A 165 2.25 21.32 -11.43
C LEU A 165 2.14 20.02 -10.62
N HIS A 166 2.15 18.87 -11.28
CA HIS A 166 2.15 17.56 -10.62
C HIS A 166 3.58 17.14 -10.30
N ALA A 167 3.85 16.94 -9.01
CA ALA A 167 5.11 16.47 -8.49
C ALA A 167 4.93 15.12 -7.81
N TYR A 168 5.36 14.05 -8.49
CA TYR A 168 5.39 12.71 -7.93
C TYR A 168 6.66 12.52 -7.11
N THR A 169 6.52 12.03 -5.89
CA THR A 169 7.62 11.88 -4.94
C THR A 169 7.63 10.48 -4.39
N ASP A 170 8.81 9.87 -4.34
CA ASP A 170 9.02 8.58 -3.73
C ASP A 170 10.39 8.49 -3.03
N GLY A 171 10.49 7.60 -2.05
CA GLY A 171 11.72 7.28 -1.35
C GLY A 171 11.94 5.78 -1.26
N SER A 172 13.13 5.34 -1.65
CA SER A 172 13.52 3.93 -1.62
C SER A 172 14.68 3.70 -0.66
N CYS A 173 14.65 2.62 0.11
CA CYS A 173 15.73 2.23 1.02
C CYS A 173 16.09 0.75 0.88
N LEU A 174 17.27 0.49 0.33
CA LEU A 174 17.86 -0.84 0.27
C LEU A 174 18.34 -1.24 1.67
N HIS A 175 18.04 -2.49 2.08
CA HIS A 175 18.42 -3.04 3.39
C HIS A 175 17.93 -2.18 4.58
N ASN A 176 16.73 -1.60 4.47
CA ASN A 176 16.16 -0.74 5.49
C ASN A 176 16.16 -1.37 6.89
N GLY A 177 16.59 -0.61 7.90
CA GLY A 177 16.71 -1.07 9.29
C GLY A 177 18.02 -1.79 9.62
N THR A 178 18.94 -1.92 8.66
CA THR A 178 20.28 -2.50 8.88
C THR A 178 21.37 -1.41 8.85
N VAL A 179 22.57 -1.77 9.29
CA VAL A 179 23.74 -0.87 9.22
C VAL A 179 24.21 -0.59 7.79
N ASP A 180 23.89 -1.49 6.85
CA ASP A 180 24.22 -1.36 5.43
C ASP A 180 23.14 -0.62 4.65
N ALA A 181 22.13 -0.06 5.33
CA ALA A 181 21.04 0.65 4.69
C ALA A 181 21.54 1.80 3.82
N VAL A 182 20.98 1.90 2.62
CA VAL A 182 21.23 2.98 1.67
C VAL A 182 19.90 3.40 1.08
N ALA A 183 19.61 4.69 1.17
CA ALA A 183 18.36 5.23 0.64
C ALA A 183 18.59 6.23 -0.49
N GLY A 184 17.58 6.39 -1.33
CA GLY A 184 17.54 7.29 -2.48
C GLY A 184 16.21 8.03 -2.54
N VAL A 185 16.25 9.22 -3.12
CA VAL A 185 15.17 10.20 -3.18
C VAL A 185 14.79 10.41 -4.64
N GLY A 186 13.51 10.28 -4.96
CA GLY A 186 12.95 10.49 -6.28
C GLY A 186 11.96 11.65 -6.31
N LEU A 187 12.18 12.61 -7.20
CA LEU A 187 11.19 13.62 -7.58
C LEU A 187 10.99 13.56 -9.10
N PHE A 188 9.77 13.27 -9.51
CA PHE A 188 9.35 13.30 -10.90
C PHE A 188 8.28 14.38 -11.11
N LEU A 189 8.65 15.39 -11.90
CA LEU A 189 7.80 16.39 -12.52
C LEU A 189 7.52 15.94 -13.98
N PRO A 190 6.88 16.74 -14.85
CA PRO A 190 6.69 16.36 -16.25
C PRO A 190 7.99 15.85 -16.92
N PRO A 191 7.88 14.96 -17.92
CA PRO A 191 9.03 14.43 -18.63
C PRO A 191 9.99 15.54 -19.09
N ASP A 192 11.29 15.27 -18.97
CA ASP A 192 12.38 16.18 -19.33
C ASP A 192 12.46 17.49 -18.50
N ASP A 193 11.68 17.63 -17.43
CA ASP A 193 11.82 18.76 -16.52
C ASP A 193 13.20 18.72 -15.83
N PRO A 194 14.02 19.79 -15.93
CA PRO A 194 15.38 19.81 -15.39
C PRO A 194 15.42 19.78 -13.85
N ARG A 195 14.26 19.95 -13.20
CA ARG A 195 14.12 19.89 -11.74
C ARG A 195 13.89 18.47 -11.21
N ASN A 196 13.73 17.47 -12.08
CA ASN A 196 13.67 16.06 -11.69
C ASN A 196 14.89 15.67 -10.83
N VAL A 197 14.66 14.89 -9.78
CA VAL A 197 15.69 14.51 -8.81
C VAL A 197 15.82 12.99 -8.71
N SER A 198 17.05 12.51 -8.86
CA SER A 198 17.50 11.16 -8.48
C SER A 198 18.80 11.32 -7.70
N GLU A 199 18.69 11.40 -6.38
CA GLU A 199 19.84 11.63 -5.50
C GLU A 199 19.84 10.68 -4.31
N PRO A 200 21.02 10.28 -3.81
CA PRO A 200 21.08 9.50 -2.59
C PRO A 200 20.58 10.33 -1.39
N LEU A 201 19.93 9.68 -0.43
CA LEU A 201 19.58 10.33 0.83
C LEU A 201 20.87 10.73 1.58
N GLU A 202 20.99 12.02 1.90
CA GLU A 202 22.12 12.54 2.66
C GLU A 202 22.05 12.18 4.15
N GLY A 203 23.22 12.19 4.81
CA GLY A 203 23.37 11.93 6.24
C GLY A 203 23.49 10.45 6.62
N GLU A 204 23.75 10.19 7.90
CA GLU A 204 24.03 8.84 8.42
C GLU A 204 22.77 7.98 8.54
N LEU A 205 21.62 8.59 8.87
CA LEU A 205 20.37 7.86 9.08
C LEU A 205 19.70 7.54 7.74
N GLN A 206 19.94 6.32 7.25
CA GLN A 206 19.39 5.80 6.00
C GLN A 206 18.12 5.00 6.27
N THR A 207 16.95 5.59 6.05
CA THR A 207 15.65 4.92 6.24
C THR A 207 14.67 5.30 5.13
N ASN A 208 13.70 4.42 4.85
CA ASN A 208 12.65 4.71 3.86
C ASN A 208 11.90 6.01 4.19
N GLN A 209 11.44 6.15 5.44
CA GLN A 209 10.67 7.31 5.88
C GLN A 209 11.41 8.64 5.70
N ARG A 210 12.73 8.65 5.87
CA ARG A 210 13.53 9.87 5.63
C ARG A 210 13.67 10.17 4.15
N ALA A 211 13.85 9.16 3.31
CA ALA A 211 13.89 9.35 1.86
C ALA A 211 12.58 9.92 1.33
N GLU A 212 11.45 9.38 1.78
CA GLU A 212 10.09 9.80 1.42
C GLU A 212 9.81 11.25 1.83
N LEU A 213 10.14 11.63 3.07
CA LEU A 213 10.03 13.01 3.53
C LEU A 213 10.97 13.95 2.77
N THR A 214 12.18 13.49 2.43
CA THR A 214 13.12 14.29 1.64
C THR A 214 12.61 14.48 0.22
N ALA A 215 11.92 13.51 -0.38
CA ALA A 215 11.31 13.64 -1.70
C ALA A 215 10.24 14.73 -1.72
N ILE A 216 9.36 14.77 -0.71
CA ILE A 216 8.40 15.87 -0.51
C ILE A 216 9.12 17.21 -0.33
N LEU A 217 10.19 17.24 0.47
CA LEU A 217 10.97 18.46 0.67
C LEU A 217 11.59 18.95 -0.65
N ARG A 218 12.12 18.05 -1.49
CA ARG A 218 12.65 18.40 -2.81
C ARG A 218 11.58 18.96 -3.74
N ALA A 219 10.36 18.42 -3.74
CA ALA A 219 9.25 19.00 -4.50
C ALA A 219 9.01 20.47 -4.11
N LEU A 220 9.03 20.77 -2.80
CA LEU A 220 8.84 22.12 -2.26
C LEU A 220 10.06 23.04 -2.47
N GLU A 221 11.26 22.49 -2.57
CA GLU A 221 12.50 23.24 -2.79
C GLU A 221 12.72 23.59 -4.26
N LYS A 222 12.38 22.67 -5.15
CA LYS A 222 12.59 22.80 -6.60
C LYS A 222 11.48 23.56 -7.31
N THR A 223 10.30 23.65 -6.71
CA THR A 223 9.18 24.42 -7.25
C THR A 223 9.19 25.84 -6.71
N ASP A 224 9.03 26.83 -7.58
CA ASP A 224 8.98 28.23 -7.15
C ASP A 224 7.79 28.45 -6.20
N VAL A 225 7.96 29.33 -5.21
CA VAL A 225 6.92 29.58 -4.20
C VAL A 225 5.62 30.15 -4.79
N THR A 226 5.66 30.72 -5.99
CA THR A 226 4.52 31.29 -6.73
C THR A 226 3.86 30.32 -7.72
N GLU A 227 4.49 29.18 -8.00
CA GLU A 227 3.98 28.17 -8.93
C GLU A 227 3.05 27.19 -8.19
N GLY A 228 1.80 27.04 -8.64
CA GLY A 228 0.84 26.10 -8.04
C GLY A 228 1.35 24.65 -8.10
N LEU A 229 1.24 23.91 -7.00
CA LEU A 229 1.86 22.59 -6.85
C LEU A 229 0.87 21.55 -6.30
N GLN A 230 0.89 20.36 -6.86
CA GLN A 230 0.24 19.18 -6.30
C GLN A 230 1.27 18.08 -6.12
N ILE A 231 1.51 17.71 -4.86
CA ILE A 231 2.46 16.67 -4.49
C ILE A 231 1.73 15.34 -4.40
N LEU A 232 2.21 14.34 -5.14
CA LEU A 232 1.68 12.99 -5.22
C LEU A 232 2.67 12.01 -4.63
N SER A 233 2.25 11.24 -3.62
CA SER A 233 3.12 10.27 -2.94
C SER A 233 2.30 9.06 -2.50
N ASP A 234 2.89 7.87 -2.53
CA ASP A 234 2.29 6.67 -1.94
C ASP A 234 2.56 6.52 -0.44
N SER A 235 3.39 7.41 0.12
CA SER A 235 3.70 7.47 1.54
C SER A 235 2.67 8.27 2.34
N LYS A 236 1.61 7.59 2.80
CA LYS A 236 0.63 8.17 3.75
C LYS A 236 1.31 8.78 4.98
N TYR A 237 2.39 8.14 5.46
CA TYR A 237 3.17 8.64 6.59
C TYR A 237 3.73 10.05 6.28
N SER A 238 4.39 10.21 5.14
CA SER A 238 5.03 11.48 4.77
C SER A 238 4.01 12.58 4.50
N ILE A 239 2.89 12.25 3.84
CA ILE A 239 1.76 13.17 3.66
C ILE A 239 1.18 13.60 5.01
N ASN A 240 0.93 12.66 5.93
CA ASN A 240 0.43 12.98 7.26
C ASN A 240 1.41 13.85 8.06
N CYS A 241 2.71 13.57 7.98
CA CYS A 241 3.75 14.41 8.57
C CYS A 241 3.73 15.83 8.02
N ALA A 242 3.49 16.01 6.71
CA ALA A 242 3.51 17.32 6.06
C ALA A 242 2.22 18.14 6.26
N VAL A 243 1.08 17.47 6.43
CA VAL A 243 -0.24 18.13 6.40
C VAL A 243 -1.02 18.00 7.71
N VAL A 244 -1.08 16.80 8.28
CA VAL A 244 -2.03 16.47 9.37
C VAL A 244 -1.40 16.70 10.74
N TRP A 245 -0.21 16.16 10.95
CA TRP A 245 0.42 16.14 12.28
C TRP A 245 1.27 17.38 12.55
N VAL A 246 1.70 18.10 11.51
CA VAL A 246 2.67 19.18 11.61
C VAL A 246 2.20 20.31 12.52
N GLU A 247 0.93 20.71 12.47
CA GLU A 247 0.41 21.83 13.26
C GLU A 247 0.38 21.50 14.75
N GLN A 248 -0.09 20.29 15.09
CA GLN A 248 -0.11 19.82 16.47
C GLN A 248 1.31 19.61 17.01
N TRP A 249 2.21 19.05 16.21
CA TRP A 249 3.60 18.91 16.63
C TRP A 249 4.29 20.25 16.79
N GLU A 250 4.00 21.23 15.94
CA GLU A 250 4.52 22.60 16.07
C GLU A 250 4.03 23.25 17.38
N SER A 251 2.75 23.11 17.74
CA SER A 251 2.21 23.62 19.01
C SER A 251 2.77 22.89 20.23
N ASP A 252 3.05 21.59 20.11
CA ASP A 252 3.52 20.74 21.22
C ASP A 252 5.05 20.71 21.36
N GLY A 253 5.76 21.65 20.71
CA GLY A 253 7.22 21.75 20.80
C GLY A 253 7.96 20.56 20.14
N TRP A 254 7.34 19.98 19.12
CA TRP A 254 7.84 18.86 18.30
C TRP A 254 7.93 17.53 19.06
N LYS A 255 6.98 17.30 19.96
CA LYS A 255 6.87 16.08 20.75
C LYS A 255 5.68 15.23 20.32
N ASN A 256 5.80 13.92 20.52
CA ASN A 256 4.71 12.97 20.35
C ASN A 256 3.85 12.90 21.63
N SER A 257 2.77 12.11 21.59
CA SER A 257 1.87 11.88 22.73
C SER A 257 2.52 11.27 23.97
N GLU A 258 3.73 10.69 23.82
CA GLU A 258 4.52 10.12 24.91
C GLU A 258 5.54 11.13 25.48
N GLY A 259 5.56 12.37 24.98
CA GLY A 259 6.45 13.44 25.40
C GLY A 259 7.87 13.36 24.80
N ALA A 260 8.16 12.37 23.95
CA ALA A 260 9.42 12.24 23.24
C ALA A 260 9.42 13.09 21.96
N TYR A 261 10.60 13.55 21.52
CA TYR A 261 10.71 14.24 20.24
C TYR A 261 10.33 13.34 19.06
N ILE A 262 9.68 13.93 18.05
CA ILE A 262 9.34 13.20 16.83
C ILE A 262 10.60 12.77 16.06
N LYS A 263 10.58 11.57 15.47
CA LYS A 263 11.78 10.92 14.90
C LYS A 263 12.45 11.71 13.76
N ASN A 264 11.66 12.28 12.86
CA ASN A 264 12.14 12.99 11.67
C ASN A 264 11.92 14.51 11.79
N LYS A 265 12.14 15.04 13.00
CA LYS A 265 11.84 16.44 13.34
C LYS A 265 12.48 17.41 12.36
N ASP A 266 13.74 17.18 12.00
CA ASP A 266 14.52 18.00 11.07
C ASP A 266 13.81 18.17 9.72
N LEU A 267 13.38 17.06 9.10
CA LEU A 267 12.71 17.09 7.80
C LEU A 267 11.31 17.69 7.89
N VAL A 268 10.54 17.34 8.92
CA VAL A 268 9.18 17.89 9.11
C VAL A 268 9.23 19.41 9.34
N GLN A 269 10.19 19.91 10.10
CA GLN A 269 10.40 21.34 10.28
C GLN A 269 10.79 22.05 8.97
N ALA A 270 11.65 21.43 8.16
CA ALA A 270 12.03 21.97 6.85
C ALA A 270 10.83 22.04 5.89
N ILE A 271 10.05 20.96 5.81
CA ILE A 271 8.79 20.91 5.03
C ILE A 271 7.83 22.00 5.50
N ARG A 272 7.60 22.11 6.82
CA ARG A 272 6.71 23.13 7.40
C ARG A 272 7.14 24.53 7.01
N LYS A 273 8.44 24.83 7.10
CA LYS A 273 9.00 26.12 6.70
C LYS A 273 8.67 26.45 5.23
N ARG A 274 8.93 25.52 4.30
CA ARG A 274 8.63 25.71 2.87
C ARG A 274 7.13 25.87 2.62
N MET A 275 6.29 25.14 3.33
CA MET A 275 4.84 25.28 3.25
C MET A 275 4.36 26.67 3.70
N LEU A 276 4.92 27.21 4.79
CA LEU A 276 4.60 28.56 5.27
C LEU A 276 5.03 29.63 4.26
N GLU A 277 6.19 29.48 3.61
CA GLU A 277 6.65 30.38 2.54
C GLU A 277 5.65 30.42 1.38
N ARG A 278 5.17 29.25 0.93
CA ARG A 278 4.18 29.14 -0.15
C ARG A 278 2.80 29.70 0.25
N GLN A 279 2.40 29.48 1.50
CA GLN A 279 1.17 30.08 2.05
C GLN A 279 1.27 31.61 2.11
N ALA A 280 2.41 32.16 2.50
CA ALA A 280 2.65 33.60 2.49
C ALA A 280 2.59 34.19 1.07
N ALA A 281 3.02 33.43 0.07
CA ALA A 281 2.87 33.77 -1.35
C ALA A 281 1.44 33.55 -1.90
N SER A 282 0.48 33.16 -1.06
CA SER A 282 -0.91 32.82 -1.45
C SER A 282 -1.00 31.78 -2.57
N THR A 283 -0.01 30.89 -2.64
CA THR A 283 0.11 29.92 -3.73
C THR A 283 -0.44 28.57 -3.29
N GLN A 284 -1.23 27.95 -4.17
CA GLN A 284 -1.88 26.69 -3.87
C GLN A 284 -0.87 25.54 -3.81
N THR A 285 -0.95 24.76 -2.74
CA THR A 285 -0.23 23.50 -2.61
C THR A 285 -1.20 22.41 -2.17
N ARG A 286 -1.35 21.36 -2.98
CA ARG A 286 -2.19 20.18 -2.69
C ARG A 286 -1.31 18.96 -2.43
N TYR A 287 -1.85 18.02 -1.67
CA TYR A 287 -1.24 16.70 -1.43
C TYR A 287 -2.27 15.64 -1.80
N THR A 288 -1.85 14.67 -2.58
CA THR A 288 -2.68 13.54 -3.01
C THR A 288 -1.91 12.25 -2.77
N TRP A 289 -2.53 11.35 -2.03
CA TRP A 289 -2.02 9.99 -1.93
C TRP A 289 -2.31 9.24 -3.22
N VAL A 290 -1.30 8.53 -3.68
CA VAL A 290 -1.43 7.59 -4.79
C VAL A 290 -1.15 6.20 -4.27
N ARG A 291 -1.78 5.19 -4.85
CA ARG A 291 -1.49 3.81 -4.44
C ARG A 291 -0.11 3.42 -4.98
N GLY A 292 0.77 2.88 -4.15
CA GLY A 292 2.03 2.30 -4.61
C GLY A 292 1.78 1.13 -5.57
N HIS A 293 2.69 0.92 -6.53
CA HIS A 293 2.62 -0.15 -7.54
C HIS A 293 1.29 -0.23 -8.34
N SER A 294 0.58 0.90 -8.50
CA SER A 294 -0.76 0.95 -9.11
C SER A 294 -0.78 1.35 -10.59
N LYS A 295 0.36 1.27 -11.29
CA LYS A 295 0.53 1.69 -12.70
C LYS A 295 0.32 3.18 -12.97
N ILE A 296 0.42 4.02 -11.95
CA ILE A 296 0.46 5.46 -12.11
C ILE A 296 1.85 5.83 -12.61
N GLN A 297 1.96 6.15 -13.90
CA GLN A 297 3.23 6.38 -14.59
C GLN A 297 4.15 7.36 -13.82
N GLY A 298 3.61 8.49 -13.33
CA GLY A 298 4.43 9.46 -12.58
C GLY A 298 5.00 8.90 -11.28
N ASN A 299 4.24 8.05 -10.56
CA ASN A 299 4.74 7.38 -9.35
C ASN A 299 5.79 6.32 -9.68
N GLU A 300 5.61 5.58 -10.78
CA GLU A 300 6.61 4.61 -11.24
C GLU A 300 7.92 5.29 -11.66
N GLU A 301 7.87 6.47 -12.27
CA GLU A 301 9.07 7.24 -12.58
C GLU A 301 9.74 7.79 -11.32
N ALA A 302 8.98 8.28 -10.34
CA ALA A 302 9.53 8.69 -9.05
C ALA A 302 10.23 7.52 -8.32
N ASP A 303 9.62 6.32 -8.30
CA ASP A 303 10.22 5.10 -7.73
C ASP A 303 11.51 4.70 -8.46
N LYS A 304 11.50 4.70 -9.80
CA LYS A 304 12.72 4.46 -10.58
C LYS A 304 13.84 5.43 -10.22
N LEU A 305 13.53 6.72 -10.08
CA LEU A 305 14.52 7.74 -9.68
C LEU A 305 15.07 7.46 -8.28
N ALA A 306 14.22 7.11 -7.31
CA ALA A 306 14.61 6.80 -5.94
C ALA A 306 15.47 5.53 -5.84
N VAL A 307 15.05 4.44 -6.50
CA VAL A 307 15.76 3.15 -6.55
C VAL A 307 17.13 3.31 -7.22
N ASN A 308 17.19 3.99 -8.36
CA ASN A 308 18.45 4.22 -9.08
C ASN A 308 19.48 4.97 -8.21
N ALA A 309 19.01 5.97 -7.46
CA ALA A 309 19.87 6.70 -6.54
C ALA A 309 20.40 5.83 -5.39
N ALA A 310 19.54 5.01 -4.78
CA ALA A 310 19.95 4.08 -3.72
C ALA A 310 20.97 3.05 -4.21
N LEU A 311 20.74 2.46 -5.38
CA LEU A 311 21.64 1.50 -6.02
C LEU A 311 23.01 2.13 -6.34
N LYS A 312 23.01 3.35 -6.86
CA LYS A 312 24.26 4.08 -7.16
C LYS A 312 25.10 4.27 -5.90
N LYS A 313 24.51 4.75 -4.80
CA LYS A 313 25.23 4.93 -3.53
C LYS A 313 25.68 3.60 -2.92
N GLN A 314 24.90 2.54 -3.06
CA GLN A 314 25.33 1.21 -2.63
C GLN A 314 26.55 0.73 -3.42
N ALA A 315 26.54 0.89 -4.75
CA ALA A 315 27.68 0.54 -5.59
C ALA A 315 28.93 1.34 -5.25
N GLU A 316 28.78 2.64 -4.92
CA GLU A 316 29.87 3.49 -4.44
C GLU A 316 30.44 3.00 -3.10
N ARG A 317 29.58 2.66 -2.13
CA ARG A 317 30.02 2.07 -0.84
C ARG A 317 30.78 0.76 -1.02
N ILE A 318 30.30 -0.14 -1.87
CA ILE A 318 30.97 -1.41 -2.16
C ILE A 318 32.36 -1.16 -2.77
N LYS A 319 32.47 -0.22 -3.72
CA LYS A 319 33.76 0.16 -4.33
C LYS A 319 34.74 0.74 -3.30
N MET A 320 34.28 1.52 -2.33
CA MET A 320 35.14 2.08 -1.27
C MET A 320 35.62 0.98 -0.32
N ARG A 321 34.75 0.05 0.07
CA ARG A 321 35.09 -1.07 0.94
C ARG A 321 36.12 -2.02 0.31
N ASN A 322 36.04 -2.26 -1.00
CA ASN A 322 36.99 -3.11 -1.72
C ASN A 322 38.35 -2.43 -1.97
N LYS A 323 38.47 -1.13 -1.72
CA LYS A 323 39.73 -0.37 -1.83
C LYS A 323 40.43 -0.15 -0.48
N SER A 324 39.75 -0.43 0.63
CA SER A 324 40.23 -0.25 2.01
C SER A 324 40.72 -1.58 2.57
#